data_AF-A0A3B8IJ76-F1
#
_entry.id   AF-A0A3B8IJ76-F1
#
_cell.length_a   1.000
_cell.length_b   1.000
_cell.length_c   1.000
_cell.angle_alpha   90.00
_cell.angle_beta   90.00
_cell.angle_gamma   90.00
#
_symmetry.space_group_name_H-M   'P 1'
#
loop_
_entity.id
_entity.type
_entity.pdbx_description
1 polymer ?
#
loop_
_entity_poly.entity_id
_entity_poly.type
_entity_poly.pdbx_seq_one_letter_code
_entity_poly.pdbx_strand_id
1 'polypeptide(L)' 'GNAPLILSNVLVTCGCTATDWPKEAIPPGKDGEIKVTFNSTGKMGMQSKPVTVLSNSSQGQVQVKLMGNVLPPETDG' A
#
# COMPACT_ATOMS: atom_id res chain seq x y z
N GLY A 1 -17.36 -11.01 -8.88
CA GLY A 1 -16.74 -11.53 -10.11
C GLY A 1 -16.51 -13.02 -9.95
N ASN A 2 -16.35 -13.76 -11.05
CA ASN A 2 -16.29 -15.23 -11.02
C ASN A 2 -14.93 -15.81 -11.43
N ALA A 3 -13.97 -14.96 -11.80
CA ALA A 3 -12.59 -15.34 -12.09
C ALA A 3 -11.68 -15.00 -10.90
N PRO A 4 -10.57 -15.75 -10.69
CA PRO A 4 -9.57 -15.40 -9.70
C PRO A 4 -8.98 -14.00 -9.95
N LEU A 5 -8.81 -13.24 -8.87
CA LEU A 5 -8.15 -11.93 -8.91
C LEU A 5 -6.64 -12.14 -8.83
N ILE A 6 -5.91 -11.57 -9.78
CA ILE A 6 -4.45 -11.62 -9.84
C ILE A 6 -3.92 -10.21 -9.69
N LEU A 7 -3.04 -10.00 -8.71
CA LEU A 7 -2.34 -8.75 -8.52
C LEU A 7 -1.05 -8.75 -9.36
N SER A 8 -1.01 -7.90 -10.38
CA SER A 8 0.14 -7.80 -11.28
C SER A 8 1.28 -7.00 -10.65
N ASN A 9 0.95 -5.93 -9.91
CA ASN A 9 1.96 -5.11 -9.24
C ASN A 9 1.35 -4.24 -8.13
N VAL A 10 2.18 -3.79 -7.20
CA VAL A 10 1.85 -2.76 -6.21
C VAL A 10 2.91 -1.67 -6.29
N LEU A 11 2.50 -0.50 -6.77
CA LEU A 11 3.37 0.65 -6.99
C LEU A 11 3.35 1.60 -5.80
N VAL A 12 4.52 2.05 -5.39
CA VAL A 12 4.74 3.04 -4.33
C VAL A 12 5.61 4.18 -4.83
N THR A 13 5.48 5.36 -4.23
CA THR A 13 6.13 6.59 -4.72
C THR A 13 7.53 6.86 -4.16
N CYS A 14 7.93 6.21 -3.06
CA CYS A 14 9.24 6.38 -2.45
C CYS A 14 9.78 5.03 -1.95
N GLY A 15 11.11 4.87 -1.95
CA GLY A 15 11.78 3.76 -1.26
C GLY A 15 11.56 3.74 0.26
N CYS A 16 10.89 4.74 0.82
CA CYS A 16 10.45 4.79 2.20
C CYS A 16 9.20 3.95 2.49
N THR A 17 8.58 3.37 1.47
CA THR A 17 7.42 2.50 1.60
C THR A 17 7.75 1.13 1.01
N ALA A 18 7.71 0.09 1.84
CA ALA A 18 7.82 -1.29 1.40
C ALA A 18 6.42 -1.89 1.27
N THR A 19 6.26 -2.83 0.34
CA THR A 19 4.99 -3.52 0.12
C THR A 19 5.23 -5.02 0.01
N ASP A 20 4.32 -5.78 0.59
CA ASP A 20 4.25 -7.23 0.49
C ASP A 20 2.81 -7.62 0.13
N TRP A 21 2.64 -8.48 -0.86
CA TRP A 21 1.34 -8.82 -1.43
C TRP A 21 1.35 -10.21 -2.06
N PRO A 22 0.19 -10.90 -2.10
CA PRO A 22 0.09 -12.22 -2.70
C PRO A 22 0.44 -12.15 -4.19
N LYS A 23 1.32 -13.06 -4.61
CA LYS A 23 1.63 -13.31 -6.03
C LYS A 23 0.74 -14.38 -6.64
N GLU A 24 0.06 -15.14 -5.79
CA GLU A 24 -0.89 -16.15 -6.18
C GLU A 24 -2.26 -15.54 -6.47
N ALA A 25 -3.07 -16.26 -7.25
CA ALA A 25 -4.40 -15.84 -7.60
C ALA A 25 -5.35 -15.96 -6.40
N ILE A 26 -6.09 -14.89 -6.10
CA ILE A 26 -7.09 -14.85 -5.03
C ILE A 26 -8.41 -15.41 -5.59
N PRO A 27 -8.95 -16.51 -5.03
CA PRO A 27 -10.19 -17.10 -5.53
C PRO A 27 -11.41 -16.17 -5.38
N PRO A 28 -12.45 -16.33 -6.22
CA PRO A 28 -13.71 -15.60 -6.06
C PRO A 28 -14.30 -15.74 -4.65
N GLY A 29 -14.69 -14.62 -4.05
CA GLY A 29 -15.28 -14.59 -2.71
C GLY A 29 -14.29 -14.83 -1.56
N LYS A 30 -12.99 -14.82 -1.84
CA LYS A 30 -11.93 -14.81 -0.83
C LYS A 30 -11.26 -13.44 -0.77
N ASP A 31 -10.68 -13.17 0.39
CA ASP A 31 -9.92 -11.95 0.66
C ASP A 31 -8.43 -12.21 0.48
N GLY A 32 -7.70 -11.17 0.07
CA GLY A 32 -6.24 -11.13 0.06
C GLY A 32 -5.75 -9.93 0.86
N GLU A 33 -4.55 -10.01 1.41
CA GLU A 33 -3.95 -8.96 2.23
C GLU A 33 -2.78 -8.29 1.49
N ILE A 34 -2.70 -6.97 1.54
CA ILE A 34 -1.52 -6.21 1.09
C ILE A 34 -0.93 -5.53 2.32
N LYS A 35 0.27 -5.92 2.70
CA LYS A 35 1.00 -5.31 3.81
C LYS A 35 1.84 -4.15 3.28
N VAL A 36 1.65 -2.98 3.89
CA VAL A 36 2.38 -1.76 3.54
C VAL A 36 3.14 -1.29 4.77
N THR A 37 4.45 -1.12 4.65
CA THR A 37 5.32 -0.64 5.72
C THR A 37 5.91 0.71 5.34
N PHE A 38 5.68 1.72 6.16
CA PHE A 38 6.23 3.06 5.98
C PHE A 38 7.37 3.31 6.98
N ASN A 39 8.55 3.69 6.48
CA ASN A 39 9.67 4.11 7.30
C ASN A 39 9.59 5.63 7.54
N SER A 40 9.24 6.01 8.77
CA SER A 40 9.14 7.40 9.22
C SER A 40 10.47 8.04 9.60
N THR A 41 11.57 7.28 9.65
CA THR A 41 12.90 7.80 10.00
C THR A 41 13.28 8.97 9.10
N GLY A 42 13.59 10.12 9.71
CA GLY A 42 13.93 11.34 8.99
C GLY A 42 12.77 11.99 8.23
N LYS A 43 11.52 11.62 8.53
CA LYS A 43 10.30 12.30 8.05
C LYS A 43 9.65 13.05 9.19
N MET A 44 8.98 14.16 8.90
CA MET A 44 8.23 14.97 9.85
C MET A 44 7.02 15.59 9.15
N GLY A 45 5.99 15.92 9.92
CA GLY A 45 4.76 16.51 9.43
C GLY A 45 3.87 15.54 8.64
N MET A 46 2.88 16.09 7.95
CA MET A 46 1.86 15.32 7.25
C MET A 46 2.43 14.54 6.06
N GLN A 47 2.25 13.22 6.10
CA GLN A 47 2.63 12.29 5.05
C GLN A 47 1.38 11.83 4.32
N SER A 48 1.45 11.81 3.00
CA SER A 48 0.44 11.21 2.12
C SER A 48 1.17 10.38 1.07
N LYS A 49 1.03 9.06 1.16
CA LYS A 49 1.73 8.09 0.30
C LYS A 49 0.69 7.28 -0.47
N PRO A 50 0.50 7.55 -1.78
CA PRO A 50 -0.37 6.72 -2.60
C PRO A 50 0.29 5.36 -2.86
N VAL A 51 -0.54 4.31 -2.80
CA VAL A 51 -0.22 2.93 -3.15
C VAL A 51 -1.19 2.53 -4.26
N THR A 52 -0.65 2.22 -5.43
CA THR A 52 -1.45 1.82 -6.60
C THR A 52 -1.34 0.32 -6.79
N VAL A 53 -2.47 -0.38 -6.73
CA VAL A 53 -2.58 -1.83 -6.93
C VAL A 53 -3.05 -2.08 -8.36
N LEU A 54 -2.28 -2.83 -9.13
CA LEU A 54 -2.59 -3.25 -10.49
C LEU A 54 -3.10 -4.70 -10.48
N SER A 55 -4.17 -4.98 -11.21
CA SER A 55 -4.80 -6.31 -11.23
C SER A 55 -5.51 -6.62 -12.55
N ASN A 56 -5.94 -7.86 -12.72
CA ASN A 56 -6.83 -8.29 -13.83
C ASN A 56 -8.32 -7.94 -13.60
N SER A 57 -8.64 -7.11 -12.60
CA SER A 57 -10.02 -6.65 -12.38
C SER A 57 -10.49 -5.75 -13.53
N SER A 58 -11.81 -5.54 -13.65
CA SER A 58 -12.39 -4.67 -14.68
C SER A 58 -11.95 -3.20 -14.58
N GLN A 59 -11.53 -2.75 -13.38
CA GLN A 59 -10.97 -1.42 -13.19
C GLN A 59 -9.47 -1.34 -13.57
N GLY A 60 -8.78 -2.49 -13.66
CA GLY A 60 -7.36 -2.61 -13.98
C GLY A 60 -6.42 -2.11 -12.88
N GLN A 61 -6.75 -1.01 -12.22
CA GLN A 61 -5.99 -0.46 -11.11
C GLN A 61 -6.88 0.17 -10.04
N VAL A 62 -6.43 0.08 -8.79
CA VAL A 62 -7.04 0.75 -7.63
C VAL A 62 -5.95 1.50 -6.90
N GLN A 63 -6.23 2.74 -6.49
CA GLN A 63 -5.30 3.53 -5.69
C GLN A 63 -5.84 3.75 -4.28
N VAL A 64 -5.02 3.45 -3.28
CA VAL A 64 -5.26 3.77 -1.87
C VAL A 64 -4.18 4.73 -1.37
N LYS A 65 -4.42 5.45 -0.28
CA LYS A 65 -3.45 6.40 0.28
C LYS A 65 -3.21 6.11 1.76
N LEU A 66 -1.95 5.95 2.12
CA LEU A 66 -1.50 5.97 3.50
C LEU A 66 -1.32 7.43 3.93
N MET A 67 -2.07 7.86 4.94
CA MET A 67 -1.99 9.21 5.50
C MET A 67 -1.62 9.13 6.98
N GLY A 68 -0.72 10.00 7.41
CA GLY A 68 -0.33 10.07 8.82
C GLY A 68 0.51 11.32 9.09
N ASN A 69 0.49 11.81 10.33
CA ASN A 69 1.33 12.93 10.74
C ASN A 69 2.51 12.40 11.55
N VAL A 70 3.74 12.59 11.06
CA VAL A 70 4.94 12.20 11.81
C VAL A 70 5.29 13.33 12.75
N LEU A 71 5.11 13.11 14.05
CA LEU A 71 5.42 14.09 15.07
C LEU A 71 6.94 14.29 15.16
N PRO A 72 7.40 15.51 15.45
CA PRO A 72 8.80 15.73 15.81
C PRO A 72 9.14 14.89 17.06
N PRO A 73 10.42 14.52 17.26
CA PRO A 73 10.83 13.93 18.52
C PRO A 73 10.44 14.88 19.66
N GLU A 74 9.83 14.32 20.71
CA GLU A 74 9.49 15.06 21.93
C GLU A 74 10.82 15.57 22.52
N THR A 75 11.11 16.86 22.37
CA THR A 75 12.22 17.47 23.08
C THR A 75 11.73 17.74 24.50
N ASP A 76 11.93 16.78 25.40
CA ASP A 76 11.80 17.04 26.84
C ASP A 76 12.83 18.13 27.18
N GLY A 77 12.33 19.30 27.53
CA GLY A 77 13.13 20.51 27.76
C GLY A 77 13.92 20.47 29.06
#